data_AF-A0AAD5JLN0-F1
#
_entry.id   AF-A0AAD5JLN0-F1
#
_cell.length_a   1.000
_cell.length_b   1.000
_cell.length_c   1.000
_cell.angle_alpha   90.00
_cell.angle_beta   90.00
_cell.angle_gamma   90.00
#
_symmetry.space_group_name_H-M   'P 1'
#
loop_
_entity.id
_entity.type
_entity.pdbx_description
1 polymer ?
#
loop_
_entity_poly.entity_id
_entity_poly.type
_entity_poly.pdbx_seq_one_letter_code
_entity_poly.pdbx_strand_id
1 'polypeptide(L)' 'MSWFREALFYFSEVFDMFEANAGRESWEGMLFEEEMYEGEIMNVIAHEGTQRIERPETCKQWQVQNLSARFRQLLLIRRS' A
#
# COMPACT_ATOMS: atom_id res chain seq x y z
N MET A 1 5.99 6.88 16.28
CA MET A 1 4.92 6.24 15.48
C MET A 1 5.40 4.84 15.16
N SER A 2 4.60 3.79 15.40
CA SER A 2 4.96 2.40 15.09
C SER A 2 4.50 2.00 13.69
N TRP A 3 5.24 1.11 13.03
CA TRP A 3 4.90 0.57 11.70
C TRP A 3 3.52 -0.08 11.65
N PHE A 4 3.10 -0.70 12.77
CA PHE A 4 1.78 -1.27 12.94
C PHE A 4 0.68 -0.21 12.80
N ARG A 5 0.90 0.97 13.39
CA ARG A 5 -0.06 2.07 13.31
C ARG A 5 -0.13 2.65 11.90
N GLU A 6 1.01 2.77 11.21
CA GLU A 6 1.06 3.19 9.80
C GLU A 6 0.35 2.19 8.87
N ALA A 7 0.58 0.89 9.06
CA ALA A 7 -0.12 -0.16 8.33
C ALA A 7 -1.64 -0.11 8.56
N LEU A 8 -2.07 0.01 9.81
CA LEU A 8 -3.50 0.12 10.14
C LEU A 8 -4.15 1.30 9.44
N PHE A 9 -3.53 2.48 9.46
CA PHE A 9 -4.07 3.65 8.76
C PHE A 9 -4.10 3.44 7.24
N TYR A 10 -3.04 2.87 6.66
CA TYR A 10 -3.00 2.59 5.24
C TYR A 10 -4.15 1.68 4.80
N PHE A 11 -4.32 0.54 5.46
CA PHE A 11 -5.40 -0.40 5.10
C PHE A 11 -6.79 0.17 5.40
N SER A 12 -6.97 0.95 6.47
CA SER A 12 -8.25 1.63 6.75
C SER A 12 -8.68 2.55 5.60
N GLU A 13 -7.78 3.40 5.11
CA GLU A 13 -8.07 4.31 3.99
C GLU A 13 -8.37 3.55 2.69
N VAL A 14 -7.69 2.41 2.47
CA VAL A 14 -7.95 1.52 1.34
C VAL A 14 -9.37 0.93 1.43
N PHE A 15 -9.77 0.40 2.59
CA PHE A 15 -11.14 -0.09 2.81
C PHE A 15 -12.20 1.01 2.66
N ASP A 16 -11.96 2.20 3.22
CA ASP A 16 -12.89 3.34 3.10
C ASP A 16 -13.06 3.77 1.63
N MET A 17 -11.97 3.75 0.84
CA MET A 17 -12.02 3.99 -0.60
C MET A 17 -12.83 2.92 -1.34
N PHE A 18 -12.70 1.64 -0.96
CA PHE A 18 -13.49 0.56 -1.56
C PHE A 18 -14.97 0.66 -1.20
N GLU A 19 -15.32 0.89 0.07
CA GLU A 19 -16.73 1.07 0.47
C GLU A 19 -17.38 2.24 -0.29
N ALA A 20 -16.62 3.32 -0.54
CA ALA A 20 -17.11 4.48 -1.27
C ALA A 20 -17.29 4.25 -2.78
N ASN A 21 -16.52 3.35 -3.41
CA ASN A 21 -16.47 3.19 -4.86
C ASN A 21 -17.08 1.87 -5.36
N ALA A 22 -17.01 0.81 -4.58
CA ALA A 22 -17.67 -0.46 -4.87
C ALA A 22 -19.14 -0.31 -4.48
N GLY A 23 -20.03 -0.26 -5.47
CA GLY A 23 -21.44 -0.49 -5.20
C GLY A 23 -21.57 -1.82 -4.46
N ARG A 24 -22.16 -1.80 -3.26
CA ARG A 24 -22.15 -2.82 -2.18
C ARG A 24 -22.33 -4.32 -2.54
N GLU A 25 -22.51 -4.70 -3.81
CA GLU A 25 -22.94 -6.04 -4.22
C GLU A 25 -22.39 -6.52 -5.57
N SER A 26 -21.32 -5.95 -6.12
CA SER A 26 -20.69 -6.58 -7.29
C SER A 26 -19.76 -7.72 -6.83
N TRP A 27 -19.99 -8.93 -7.36
CA TRP A 27 -19.14 -10.11 -7.10
C TRP A 27 -17.65 -9.80 -7.36
N GLU A 28 -17.35 -8.87 -8.28
CA GLU A 28 -15.99 -8.42 -8.57
C GLU A 28 -15.34 -7.65 -7.40
N GLY A 29 -16.12 -6.92 -6.59
CA GLY A 29 -15.62 -6.22 -5.40
C GLY A 29 -15.22 -7.19 -4.29
N MET A 30 -16.04 -8.21 -4.04
CA MET A 30 -15.72 -9.27 -3.05
C MET A 30 -14.51 -10.11 -3.47
N LEU A 31 -14.43 -10.52 -4.75
CA LEU A 31 -13.28 -11.28 -5.25
C LEU A 31 -11.97 -10.49 -5.18
N PHE A 32 -12.01 -9.17 -5.40
CA PHE A 32 -10.82 -8.32 -5.28
C PHE A 32 -10.39 -8.10 -3.82
N GLU A 33 -11.34 -7.93 -2.90
CA GLU A 33 -11.06 -7.85 -1.47
C GLU A 33 -10.42 -9.16 -0.94
N GLU A 34 -10.91 -10.32 -1.41
CA GLU A 34 -10.46 -11.64 -0.94
C GLU A 34 -9.12 -12.06 -1.59
N GLU A 35 -8.94 -11.94 -2.91
CA GLU A 35 -7.71 -12.41 -3.58
C GLU A 35 -6.51 -11.44 -3.45
N MET A 36 -6.70 -10.11 -3.47
CA MET A 36 -5.57 -9.17 -3.43
C MET A 36 -5.12 -8.84 -2.01
N TYR A 37 -6.05 -8.69 -1.07
CA TYR A 37 -5.73 -8.13 0.25
C TYR A 37 -5.60 -9.17 1.37
N GLU A 38 -6.16 -10.37 1.24
CA GLU A 38 -5.95 -11.42 2.26
C GLU A 38 -4.46 -11.76 2.39
N GLY A 39 -3.72 -11.80 1.28
CA GLY A 39 -2.26 -12.01 1.28
C GLY A 39 -1.46 -10.84 1.86
N GLU A 40 -1.74 -9.60 1.43
CA GLU A 40 -0.98 -8.42 1.89
C GLU A 40 -1.28 -8.05 3.35
N ILE A 41 -2.55 -8.14 3.77
CA ILE A 41 -2.96 -7.89 5.16
C ILE A 41 -2.39 -8.98 6.07
N MET A 42 -2.45 -10.26 5.67
CA MET A 42 -1.87 -11.35 6.45
C MET A 42 -0.34 -11.27 6.49
N ASN A 43 0.33 -10.80 5.43
CA ASN A 43 1.77 -10.52 5.45
C ASN A 43 2.13 -9.42 6.45
N VAL A 44 1.29 -8.40 6.60
CA VAL A 44 1.53 -7.29 7.53
C VAL A 44 1.14 -7.61 8.98
N ILE A 45 0.10 -8.42 9.20
CA ILE A 45 -0.38 -8.81 10.55
C ILE A 45 0.37 -10.03 11.10
N ALA A 46 0.67 -11.05 10.28
CA ALA A 46 1.22 -12.32 10.77
C ALA A 46 2.77 -12.40 10.78
N HIS A 47 3.47 -11.55 10.02
CA HIS A 47 4.94 -11.61 9.92
C HIS A 47 5.63 -10.44 10.62
N GLU A 48 5.90 -10.59 11.92
CA GLU A 48 6.87 -9.75 12.62
C GLU A 48 8.31 -10.20 12.29
N GLY A 49 9.09 -9.35 11.61
CA GLY A 49 10.54 -9.55 11.43
C GLY A 49 11.02 -9.92 10.02
N THR A 50 11.94 -10.88 9.91
CA THR A 50 12.71 -11.23 8.68
C THR A 50 11.92 -12.01 7.63
N GLN A 51 10.73 -12.50 7.94
CA GLN A 51 9.87 -13.23 7.00
C GLN A 51 8.98 -12.31 6.16
N ARG A 52 9.03 -10.99 6.42
CA ARG A 52 8.25 -9.99 5.70
C ARG A 52 8.80 -9.79 4.29
N ILE A 53 8.05 -10.27 3.29
CA ILE A 53 8.42 -10.19 1.86
C ILE A 53 8.21 -8.77 1.31
N GLU A 54 7.15 -8.08 1.75
CA GLU A 54 6.84 -6.72 1.28
C GLU A 54 7.07 -5.67 2.37
N ARG A 55 7.95 -4.74 2.06
CA ARG A 55 8.30 -3.59 2.92
C ARG A 55 7.99 -2.31 2.14
N PRO A 56 6.71 -1.91 2.06
CA PRO A 56 6.37 -0.64 1.45
C PRO A 56 7.06 0.48 2.23
N GLU A 57 7.91 1.22 1.52
CA GLU A 57 8.59 2.40 2.05
C GLU A 57 7.86 3.66 1.58
N THR A 58 7.91 4.70 2.40
CA THR A 58 7.34 5.99 2.04
C THR A 58 8.02 6.57 0.80
N CYS A 59 7.29 7.39 0.03
CA CYS A 59 7.86 8.10 -1.13
C CYS A 59 9.13 8.89 -0.76
N LYS A 60 9.20 9.44 0.47
CA LYS A 60 10.38 10.15 0.98
C LYS A 60 11.59 9.22 1.14
N GLN A 61 11.40 8.01 1.67
CA GLN A 61 12.48 7.03 1.80
C GLN A 61 13.02 6.62 0.43
N TRP A 62 12.13 6.31 -0.51
CA TRP A 62 12.50 6.05 -1.90
C TRP A 62 13.22 7.22 -2.57
N GLN A 63 12.80 8.46 -2.30
CA GLN A 63 13.46 9.65 -2.83
C GLN A 63 14.91 9.77 -2.33
N VAL A 64 15.15 9.55 -1.04
CA VAL A 64 16.50 9.58 -0.44
C VAL A 64 17.39 8.48 -1.03
N GLN A 65 16.87 7.27 -1.20
CA GLN A 65 17.61 6.17 -1.80
C GLN A 65 17.99 6.45 -3.25
N ASN A 66 17.04 6.96 -4.05
CA ASN A 66 17.28 7.32 -5.44
C ASN A 66 18.34 8.42 -5.58
N LEU A 67 18.28 9.47 -4.75
CA LEU A 67 19.29 10.53 -4.72
C LEU A 67 20.68 9.98 -4.34
N SER A 68 20.75 9.07 -3.37
CA SER A 68 22.00 8.41 -2.95
C SER A 68 22.59 7.54 -4.06
N ALA A 69 21.74 6.91 -4.86
CA ALA A 69 22.11 6.16 -6.06
C ALA A 69 22.34 7.05 -7.30
N ARG A 70 22.38 8.38 -7.13
CA ARG A 70 22.62 9.39 -8.18
C ARG A 70 21.53 9.50 -9.25
N PHE A 71 20.33 8.99 -8.97
CA PHE A 71 19.16 9.25 -9.81
C PHE A 71 18.64 10.68 -9.57
N ARG A 72 18.05 11.27 -10.62
CA ARG A 72 17.40 12.59 -10.56
C ARG A 72 15.90 12.44 -10.72
N GLN A 73 15.13 13.05 -9.83
CA GLN A 73 13.68 13.07 -9.91
C GLN A 73 13.22 13.93 -11.08
N LEU A 74 12.38 13.36 -11.93
CA LEU A 74 11.68 14.08 -13.00
C LEU A 74 10.27 14.44 -12.54
N LEU A 75 9.80 15.62 -12.93
CA LEU A 75 8.43 16.03 -12.63
C LEU A 75 7.45 15.20 -13.45
N LEU A 76 6.38 14.74 -12.81
CA LEU A 76 5.26 14.14 -13.52
C LEU A 76 4.55 15.26 -14.29
N ILE A 77 4.70 15.27 -15.61
CA ILE A 77 4.06 16.29 -16.47
C ILE A 77 2.61 15.88 -16.66
N ARG A 78 1.66 16.78 -16.34
CA ARG A 78 0.24 16.55 -16.64
C ARG A 78 0.03 16.75 -18.15
N ARG A 79 -0.32 15.69 -18.87
CA ARG A 79 -0.78 15.82 -20.26
C ARG A 79 -2.22 16.32 -20.25
N SER A 80 -2.45 17.41 -20.98
CA SER A 80 -3.76 18.04 -21.24
C SER A 80 -4.63 17.17 -22.12
#